data_AF-A0A833HH50-F1
#
_entry.id   AF-A0A833HH50-F1
#
_cell.length_a   1.000
_cell.length_b   1.000
_cell.length_c   1.000
_cell.angle_alpha   90.00
_cell.angle_beta   90.00
_cell.angle_gamma   90.00
#
_symmetry.space_group_name_H-M   'P 1'
#
loop_
_entity.id
_entity.type
_entity.pdbx_description
1 polymer ?
#
loop_
_entity_poly.entity_id
_entity_poly.type
_entity_poly.pdbx_seq_one_letter_code
_entity_poly.pdbx_strand_id
1 'polypeptide(L)'
;MRPFHRLVVLLLAALVAAPALAYTIFLKDGSQLLAKQKYEVRGDRAIILLPSGTQTAIALSEIDIPRTEKANVQDLGTAILIEDGKATGMPAAPPKSDEAKLADLIRSGSAGVRDTGVPATPGGPTGAAARPRGFSDEVAPTASRVALRDSALGAQLKDFIGSRGLPVEVAQGSSARRPLLVYETDSEGPVFRALLASAAALIETRSRTPGALEGVDVLCETSDGSLAARFELDPQQAADLLAGRAEVTRFFVENVLF
;
A
#
# COMPACT_ATOMS: atom_id res chain seq x y z
N MET A 1 -11.73 27.62 -49.08
CA MET A 1 -12.50 26.46 -48.59
C MET A 1 -11.66 25.21 -48.88
N ARG A 2 -11.16 24.42 -47.93
CA ARG A 2 -11.89 23.71 -46.86
C ARG A 2 -10.96 23.40 -45.67
N PRO A 3 -11.18 23.98 -44.48
CA PRO A 3 -10.49 23.65 -43.24
C PRO A 3 -11.28 22.58 -42.46
N PHE A 4 -11.45 21.37 -43.02
CA PHE A 4 -12.34 20.35 -42.43
C PHE A 4 -11.65 19.05 -42.00
N HIS A 5 -10.34 18.91 -42.17
CA HIS A 5 -9.63 17.66 -41.82
C HIS A 5 -8.84 17.72 -40.50
N ARG A 6 -8.67 18.92 -39.92
CA ARG A 6 -7.99 19.05 -38.62
C ARG A 6 -8.90 18.87 -37.40
N LEU A 7 -10.22 18.78 -37.60
CA LEU A 7 -11.19 18.65 -36.52
C LEU A 7 -11.51 17.20 -36.13
N VAL A 8 -11.17 16.22 -36.97
CA VAL A 8 -11.60 14.81 -36.76
C VAL A 8 -10.60 13.99 -35.95
N VAL A 9 -9.32 14.39 -35.92
CA VAL A 9 -8.28 13.65 -35.15
C VAL A 9 -8.31 13.98 -33.66
N LEU A 10 -8.97 15.07 -33.25
CA LEU A 10 -9.06 15.50 -31.85
C LEU A 10 -10.24 14.85 -31.08
N LEU A 11 -11.12 14.10 -31.77
CA LEU A 11 -12.31 13.50 -31.16
C LEU A 11 -12.16 12.01 -30.79
N LEU A 12 -11.04 11.38 -31.13
CA LEU A 12 -10.84 9.93 -30.93
C LEU A 12 -9.82 9.57 -29.82
N ALA A 13 -9.47 10.53 -28.95
CA ALA A 13 -8.57 10.31 -27.81
C ALA A 13 -9.27 10.38 -26.44
N ALA A 14 -10.61 10.42 -26.42
CA ALA A 14 -11.42 10.45 -25.20
C ALA A 14 -11.98 9.07 -24.82
N LEU A 15 -11.29 7.98 -25.18
CA LEU A 15 -11.76 6.63 -24.89
C LEU A 15 -11.17 6.10 -23.56
N VAL A 16 -11.92 6.40 -22.50
CA VAL A 16 -12.12 5.58 -21.28
C VAL A 16 -10.90 5.39 -20.37
N ALA A 17 -10.61 6.40 -19.56
CA ALA A 17 -10.13 6.17 -18.20
C ALA A 17 -11.35 5.90 -17.31
N ALA A 18 -11.83 4.66 -17.28
CA ALA A 18 -12.85 4.27 -16.31
C ALA A 18 -12.21 4.30 -14.91
N PRO A 19 -12.80 5.00 -13.92
CA PRO A 19 -12.36 4.84 -12.54
C PRO A 19 -12.61 3.38 -12.15
N ALA A 20 -11.55 2.68 -11.74
CA ALA A 20 -11.70 1.39 -11.08
C ALA A 20 -12.33 1.63 -9.70
N LEU A 21 -13.66 1.74 -9.69
CA LEU A 21 -14.45 1.83 -8.47
C LEU A 21 -14.22 0.52 -7.70
N ALA A 22 -13.52 0.60 -6.57
CA ALA A 22 -13.31 -0.54 -5.70
C ALA A 22 -14.63 -0.88 -5.01
N TYR A 23 -15.18 -2.06 -5.30
CA TYR A 23 -16.42 -2.56 -4.73
C TYR A 23 -16.16 -3.13 -3.34
N THR A 24 -16.77 -2.57 -2.30
CA THR A 24 -16.52 -2.98 -0.91
C THR A 24 -17.55 -3.99 -0.44
N ILE A 25 -17.14 -5.23 -0.20
CA ILE A 25 -17.97 -6.33 0.31
C ILE A 25 -17.88 -6.32 1.83
N PHE A 26 -19.03 -6.27 2.49
CA PHE A 26 -19.14 -6.38 3.94
C PHE A 26 -19.51 -7.81 4.31
N LEU A 27 -18.75 -8.37 5.24
CA LEU A 27 -19.04 -9.67 5.83
C LEU A 27 -19.86 -9.50 7.11
N LYS A 28 -20.60 -10.55 7.49
CA LYS A 28 -21.45 -10.56 8.69
C LYS A 28 -20.65 -10.52 9.99
N ASP A 29 -19.40 -10.94 9.95
CA ASP A 29 -18.44 -10.81 11.06
C ASP A 29 -17.97 -9.35 11.28
N GLY A 30 -18.40 -8.42 10.40
CA GLY A 30 -18.04 -7.01 10.47
C GLY A 30 -16.79 -6.65 9.66
N SER A 31 -16.08 -7.62 9.10
CA SER A 31 -14.92 -7.40 8.24
C SER A 31 -15.34 -6.89 6.84
N GLN A 32 -14.38 -6.30 6.13
CA GLN A 32 -14.60 -5.67 4.82
C GLN A 32 -13.56 -6.17 3.82
N LEU A 33 -14.02 -6.42 2.59
CA LEU A 33 -13.22 -6.91 1.49
C LEU A 33 -13.34 -5.97 0.31
N LEU A 34 -12.22 -5.43 -0.14
CA LEU A 34 -12.17 -4.67 -1.39
C LEU A 34 -12.14 -5.64 -2.56
N ALA A 35 -13.02 -5.42 -3.51
CA ALA A 35 -13.12 -6.16 -4.75
C ALA A 35 -12.99 -5.20 -5.94
N LYS A 36 -12.45 -5.71 -7.04
CA LYS A 36 -12.35 -4.99 -8.31
C LYS A 36 -13.72 -4.77 -8.95
N GLN A 37 -14.68 -5.65 -8.65
CA GLN A 37 -16.03 -5.63 -9.19
C GLN A 37 -16.99 -6.39 -8.25
N LYS A 38 -18.30 -6.30 -8.53
CA LYS A 38 -19.32 -7.09 -7.84
C LYS A 38 -19.01 -8.58 -7.94
N TYR A 39 -19.17 -9.29 -6.82
CA TYR A 39 -18.91 -10.72 -6.74
C TYR A 39 -19.92 -11.53 -7.58
N GLU A 40 -19.46 -12.65 -8.13
CA GLU A 40 -20.31 -13.59 -8.86
C GLU A 40 -20.74 -14.73 -7.95
N VAL A 41 -22.03 -15.02 -7.87
CA VAL A 41 -22.52 -16.17 -7.09
C VAL A 41 -22.41 -17.43 -7.94
N ARG A 42 -21.64 -18.41 -7.46
CA ARG A 42 -21.52 -19.75 -8.06
C ARG A 42 -21.87 -20.79 -7.00
N GLY A 43 -23.10 -21.30 -7.07
CA GLY A 43 -23.61 -22.22 -6.06
C GLY A 43 -23.83 -21.51 -4.72
N ASP A 44 -23.20 -22.03 -3.67
CA ASP A 44 -23.24 -21.51 -2.30
C ASP A 44 -22.10 -20.51 -1.99
N ARG A 45 -21.25 -20.19 -2.98
CA ARG A 45 -20.09 -19.30 -2.81
C ARG A 45 -20.17 -18.08 -3.71
N ALA A 46 -19.67 -16.97 -3.19
CA ALA A 46 -19.38 -15.76 -3.92
C ALA A 46 -17.92 -15.76 -4.38
N ILE A 47 -17.70 -15.69 -5.69
CA ILE A 47 -16.40 -15.52 -6.31
C ILE A 47 -16.10 -14.02 -6.39
N ILE A 48 -15.07 -13.61 -5.68
CA ILE A 48 -14.67 -12.22 -5.49
C ILE A 48 -13.35 -12.03 -6.22
N LEU A 49 -13.31 -11.05 -7.12
CA LEU A 49 -12.07 -10.65 -7.78
C LEU A 49 -11.44 -9.51 -6.96
N LEU A 50 -10.31 -9.78 -6.33
CA LEU A 50 -9.55 -8.79 -5.55
C LEU A 50 -8.90 -7.76 -6.49
N PRO A 51 -8.54 -6.56 -5.99
CA PRO A 51 -7.80 -5.55 -6.76
C PRO A 51 -6.48 -6.07 -7.34
N SER A 52 -5.84 -7.03 -6.67
CA SER A 52 -4.63 -7.73 -7.14
C SER A 52 -4.87 -8.60 -8.40
N GLY A 53 -6.13 -8.85 -8.77
CA GLY A 53 -6.51 -9.81 -9.81
C GLY A 53 -6.68 -11.24 -9.30
N THR A 54 -6.41 -11.50 -8.03
CA THR A 54 -6.62 -12.80 -7.39
C THR A 54 -8.13 -13.07 -7.21
N GLN A 55 -8.58 -14.28 -7.51
CA GLN A 55 -9.95 -14.71 -7.22
C GLN A 55 -9.99 -15.41 -5.87
N THR A 56 -10.91 -14.99 -5.01
CA THR A 56 -11.21 -15.67 -3.75
C THR A 56 -12.67 -16.10 -3.71
N ALA A 57 -12.97 -17.19 -3.01
CA ALA A 57 -14.32 -17.73 -2.90
C ALA A 57 -14.76 -17.75 -1.44
N ILE A 58 -15.79 -16.98 -1.12
CA ILE A 58 -16.35 -16.87 0.25
C ILE A 58 -17.76 -17.45 0.27
N ALA A 59 -18.20 -18.02 1.38
CA ALA A 59 -19.57 -18.52 1.47
C ALA A 59 -20.56 -17.37 1.36
N LEU A 60 -21.61 -17.53 0.55
CA LEU A 60 -22.61 -16.47 0.36
C LEU A 60 -23.31 -16.11 1.68
N SER A 61 -23.41 -17.08 2.60
CA SER A 61 -23.96 -16.90 3.94
C SER A 61 -23.14 -15.98 4.84
N GLU A 62 -21.85 -15.81 4.56
CA GLU A 62 -20.94 -14.94 5.33
C GLU A 62 -20.98 -13.48 4.86
N ILE A 63 -21.55 -13.23 3.67
CA ILE A 63 -21.68 -11.88 3.13
C ILE A 63 -22.93 -11.20 3.70
N ASP A 64 -22.76 -10.00 4.23
CA ASP A 64 -23.85 -9.09 4.54
C ASP A 64 -24.28 -8.36 3.26
N ILE A 65 -25.15 -9.02 2.49
CA ILE A 65 -25.67 -8.51 1.22
C ILE A 65 -26.35 -7.15 1.40
N PRO A 66 -27.27 -6.94 2.38
CA PRO A 66 -27.90 -5.64 2.59
C PRO A 66 -26.91 -4.50 2.85
N ARG A 67 -25.89 -4.74 3.68
CA ARG A 67 -24.88 -3.74 4.00
C ARG A 67 -23.95 -3.47 2.82
N THR A 68 -23.55 -4.53 2.13
CA THR A 68 -22.72 -4.45 0.91
C THR A 68 -23.39 -3.63 -0.18
N GLU A 69 -24.66 -3.90 -0.50
CA GLU A 69 -25.38 -3.13 -1.51
C GLU A 69 -25.54 -1.67 -1.07
N LYS A 70 -25.96 -1.40 0.18
CA LYS A 70 -26.14 -0.03 0.69
C LYS A 70 -24.86 0.81 0.62
N ALA A 71 -23.70 0.21 0.90
CA ALA A 71 -22.42 0.91 0.85
C ALA A 71 -21.97 1.25 -0.58
N ASN A 72 -22.22 0.35 -1.54
CA ASN A 72 -21.79 0.55 -2.93
C ASN A 72 -22.83 1.29 -3.80
N VAL A 73 -24.07 1.46 -3.32
CA VAL A 73 -25.09 2.29 -3.98
C VAL A 73 -24.67 3.77 -4.04
N GLN A 74 -23.80 4.25 -3.16
CA GLN A 74 -23.32 5.63 -3.15
C GLN A 74 -22.15 5.89 -4.13
N ASP A 75 -21.39 4.85 -4.49
CA ASP A 75 -20.22 4.95 -5.39
C ASP A 75 -20.53 4.58 -6.85
N LEU A 76 -21.69 3.98 -7.13
CA LEU A 76 -22.18 3.79 -8.49
C LEU A 76 -22.89 5.06 -8.95
N GLY A 77 -22.15 5.91 -9.67
CA GLY A 77 -22.63 7.19 -10.19
C GLY A 77 -24.08 7.17 -10.70
N THR A 78 -24.90 8.04 -10.11
CA THR A 78 -26.15 8.60 -10.64
C THR A 78 -27.22 7.58 -11.10
N ALA A 79 -28.01 7.09 -10.14
CA ALA A 79 -29.43 6.84 -10.37
C ALA A 79 -30.24 7.73 -9.40
N ILE A 80 -30.91 8.73 -9.97
CA ILE A 80 -31.91 9.53 -9.28
C ILE A 80 -33.07 8.59 -8.89
N LEU A 81 -33.30 8.39 -7.59
CA LEU A 81 -34.64 8.09 -7.09
C LEU A 81 -35.08 9.32 -6.30
N ILE A 82 -35.88 10.18 -6.94
CA ILE A 82 -36.72 11.13 -6.22
C ILE A 82 -37.90 10.29 -5.73
N GLU A 83 -37.91 9.97 -4.45
CA GLU A 83 -39.15 9.69 -3.73
C GLU A 83 -39.14 10.55 -2.45
N ASP A 84 -40.04 11.53 -2.43
CA ASP A 84 -40.48 12.34 -1.29
C ASP A 84 -39.47 13.18 -0.48
N GLY A 85 -38.53 13.84 -1.17
CA GLY A 85 -38.22 15.25 -0.90
C GLY A 85 -37.75 15.65 0.52
N LYS A 86 -37.10 14.79 1.30
CA LYS A 86 -36.47 15.18 2.58
C LYS A 86 -35.07 14.59 2.76
N ALA A 87 -34.06 15.46 2.60
CA ALA A 87 -32.72 15.21 3.12
C ALA A 87 -32.74 15.37 4.64
N THR A 88 -32.26 14.36 5.36
CA THR A 88 -31.92 14.49 6.78
C THR A 88 -30.54 13.87 6.97
N GLY A 89 -29.53 14.73 7.10
CA GLY A 89 -28.19 14.31 7.50
C GLY A 89 -28.10 14.31 9.03
N MET A 90 -27.41 13.30 9.59
CA MET A 90 -26.74 13.27 10.90
C MET A 90 -26.31 11.83 11.23
N PRO A 91 -25.39 11.61 12.20
CA PRO A 91 -23.99 11.99 12.25
C PRO A 91 -23.08 10.73 12.18
N ALA A 92 -21.77 10.94 12.02
CA ALA A 92 -20.78 9.88 12.11
C ALA A 92 -20.80 9.22 13.51
N ALA A 93 -20.95 7.89 13.54
CA ALA A 93 -20.79 7.10 14.75
C ALA A 93 -19.31 6.71 14.94
N PRO A 94 -18.79 6.72 16.18
CA PRO A 94 -17.38 6.48 16.48
C PRO A 94 -17.01 4.99 16.29
N PRO A 95 -15.77 4.66 15.89
CA PRO A 95 -15.32 3.29 15.83
C PRO A 95 -15.15 2.73 17.24
N LYS A 96 -15.94 1.70 17.58
CA LYS A 96 -15.63 0.75 18.64
C LYS A 96 -15.15 -0.53 17.97
N SER A 97 -13.89 -0.85 18.17
CA SER A 97 -13.31 -2.15 17.80
C SER A 97 -12.91 -2.84 19.10
N ASP A 98 -13.80 -3.69 19.61
CA ASP A 98 -13.43 -4.79 20.51
C ASP A 98 -13.41 -6.09 19.68
N GLU A 99 -12.49 -6.99 20.03
CA GLU A 99 -12.24 -8.35 19.51
C GLU A 99 -11.56 -8.46 18.14
N ALA A 100 -10.44 -9.17 17.94
CA ALA A 100 -9.66 -10.07 18.78
C ALA A 100 -8.16 -9.86 18.50
N LYS A 101 -7.36 -9.74 19.56
CA LYS A 101 -5.93 -9.40 19.48
C LYS A 101 -5.11 -10.66 19.22
N LEU A 102 -4.12 -10.56 18.33
CA LEU A 102 -2.98 -11.48 18.17
C LEU A 102 -2.34 -11.89 19.52
N ALA A 103 -2.55 -11.10 20.58
CA ALA A 103 -2.13 -11.37 21.94
C ALA A 103 -2.67 -12.70 22.54
N ASP A 104 -3.81 -13.21 22.07
CA ASP A 104 -4.35 -14.50 22.55
C ASP A 104 -3.72 -15.72 21.86
N LEU A 105 -3.16 -15.55 20.65
CA LEU A 105 -2.46 -16.63 19.93
C LEU A 105 -0.99 -16.79 20.36
N ILE A 106 -0.38 -15.75 20.96
CA ILE A 106 0.97 -15.83 21.50
C ILE A 106 0.98 -16.42 22.92
N ARG A 107 -0.17 -16.35 23.62
CA ARG A 107 -0.33 -16.91 24.97
C ARG A 107 -0.56 -18.43 24.98
N SER A 108 -1.01 -19.04 23.88
CA SER A 108 -1.08 -20.49 23.69
C SER A 108 0.29 -21.07 23.31
N GLY A 109 1.21 -21.01 24.26
CA GLY A 109 2.60 -21.38 24.09
C GLY A 109 2.86 -22.81 23.56
N SER A 110 3.84 -22.90 22.67
CA SER A 110 4.69 -24.09 22.51
C SER A 110 6.10 -23.66 22.07
N ALA A 111 6.75 -22.88 22.93
CA ALA A 111 8.21 -22.72 22.91
C ALA A 111 8.86 -24.02 23.41
N GLY A 112 9.17 -24.92 22.48
CA GLY A 112 10.09 -26.02 22.74
C GLY A 112 11.53 -25.51 22.67
N VAL A 113 12.09 -25.19 23.85
CA VAL A 113 13.52 -24.93 24.06
C VAL A 113 14.32 -26.13 23.53
N ARG A 114 15.20 -25.89 22.56
CA ARG A 114 16.31 -26.80 22.26
C ARG A 114 17.62 -26.07 22.49
N ASP A 115 18.13 -26.30 23.69
CA ASP A 115 19.50 -26.09 24.07
C ASP A 115 20.37 -27.12 23.32
N THR A 116 21.22 -26.64 22.41
CA THR A 116 22.38 -27.40 21.95
C THR A 116 23.52 -26.42 21.71
N GLY A 117 24.42 -26.33 22.69
CA GLY A 117 25.73 -25.76 22.50
C GLY A 117 26.51 -26.50 21.40
N VAL A 118 27.24 -25.74 20.59
CA VAL A 118 28.22 -26.27 19.63
C VAL A 118 29.52 -25.48 19.82
N PRO A 119 30.67 -26.13 20.08
CA PRO A 119 31.96 -25.46 20.02
C PRO A 119 32.45 -25.35 18.56
N ALA A 120 33.20 -24.27 18.33
CA ALA A 120 33.71 -23.80 17.06
C ALA A 120 34.50 -24.83 16.23
N THR A 121 34.42 -24.70 14.90
CA THR A 121 35.47 -25.13 13.97
C THR A 121 35.58 -24.10 12.84
N PRO A 122 36.79 -23.67 12.44
CA PRO A 122 37.01 -22.68 11.38
C PRO A 122 37.30 -23.33 10.02
N GLY A 123 36.75 -22.77 8.94
CA GLY A 123 37.26 -22.95 7.58
C GLY A 123 36.20 -23.09 6.48
N GLY A 124 36.19 -22.15 5.53
CA GLY A 124 35.51 -22.30 4.23
C GLY A 124 34.85 -21.00 3.72
N PRO A 125 35.27 -20.44 2.56
CA PRO A 125 34.79 -19.15 2.09
C PRO A 125 33.52 -19.31 1.24
N THR A 126 32.43 -18.68 1.65
CA THR A 126 31.27 -18.44 0.80
C THR A 126 30.93 -16.98 0.86
N GLY A 127 30.94 -16.33 -0.30
CA GLY A 127 30.67 -14.92 -0.48
C GLY A 127 29.34 -14.51 0.12
N ALA A 128 29.40 -13.94 1.32
CA ALA A 128 28.37 -13.05 1.81
C ALA A 128 28.48 -11.77 1.00
N ALA A 129 27.48 -11.49 0.16
CA ALA A 129 27.31 -10.17 -0.41
C ALA A 129 27.40 -9.14 0.74
N ALA A 130 28.40 -8.27 0.65
CA ALA A 130 28.60 -7.21 1.63
C ALA A 130 27.35 -6.33 1.61
N ARG A 131 26.53 -6.45 2.66
CA ARG A 131 25.44 -5.52 2.91
C ARG A 131 26.05 -4.12 3.03
N PRO A 132 25.58 -3.10 2.28
CA PRO A 132 26.05 -1.76 2.48
C PRO A 132 25.75 -1.34 3.92
N ARG A 133 26.81 -1.07 4.69
CA ARG A 133 26.73 -0.41 6.00
C ARG A 133 26.26 1.02 5.75
N GLY A 134 24.96 1.25 5.88
CA GLY A 134 24.36 2.53 5.53
C GLY A 134 23.09 2.88 6.29
N PHE A 135 22.80 2.24 7.42
CA PHE A 135 21.77 2.70 8.33
C PHE A 135 22.03 2.09 9.70
N SER A 136 22.10 2.92 10.74
CA SER A 136 22.16 2.44 12.12
C SER A 136 20.87 1.67 12.42
N ASP A 137 20.95 0.49 13.04
CA ASP A 137 19.81 -0.37 13.43
C ASP A 137 18.80 0.28 14.41
N GLU A 138 18.94 1.59 14.68
CA GLU A 138 18.08 2.33 15.58
C GLU A 138 17.14 3.22 14.75
N VAL A 139 15.86 2.85 14.72
CA VAL A 139 14.80 3.71 14.16
C VAL A 139 14.76 4.98 15.00
N ALA A 140 15.27 6.08 14.44
CA ALA A 140 15.23 7.36 15.13
C ALA A 140 13.76 7.76 15.35
N PRO A 141 13.34 8.09 16.58
CA PRO A 141 11.97 8.52 16.85
C PRO A 141 11.63 9.74 16.00
N THR A 142 10.35 9.90 15.65
CA THR A 142 9.83 10.98 14.76
C THR A 142 10.40 12.36 15.10
N ALA A 143 10.53 12.68 16.39
CA ALA A 143 11.05 13.96 16.88
C ALA A 143 12.55 14.19 16.61
N SER A 144 13.30 13.16 16.23
CA SER A 144 14.75 13.21 15.95
C SER A 144 15.07 13.10 14.46
N ARG A 145 14.06 13.04 13.58
CA ARG A 145 14.27 12.98 12.14
C ARG A 145 14.78 14.31 11.60
N VAL A 146 15.85 14.23 10.83
CA VAL A 146 16.41 15.40 10.15
C VAL A 146 15.62 15.66 8.87
N ALA A 147 15.18 16.90 8.66
CA ALA A 147 14.54 17.29 7.42
C ALA A 147 15.46 17.04 6.22
N LEU A 148 14.88 16.65 5.08
CA LEU A 148 15.64 16.44 3.85
C LEU A 148 16.38 17.73 3.47
N ARG A 149 17.70 17.63 3.21
CA ARG A 149 18.52 18.82 2.89
C ARG A 149 18.03 19.58 1.66
N ASP A 150 17.54 18.83 0.66
CA ASP A 150 16.91 19.39 -0.52
C ASP A 150 15.40 19.52 -0.27
N SER A 151 14.98 20.71 0.16
CA SER A 151 13.58 20.99 0.48
C SER A 151 12.67 20.99 -0.76
N ALA A 152 13.19 21.33 -1.94
CA ALA A 152 12.42 21.33 -3.18
C ALA A 152 12.11 19.90 -3.63
N LEU A 153 13.12 19.02 -3.56
CA LEU A 153 12.94 17.59 -3.79
C LEU A 153 11.96 16.97 -2.77
N GLY A 154 12.09 17.35 -1.50
CA GLY A 154 11.20 16.89 -0.43
C GLY A 154 9.74 17.27 -0.68
N ALA A 155 9.49 18.53 -1.06
CA ALA A 155 8.15 19.00 -1.42
C ALA A 155 7.61 18.26 -2.66
N GLN A 156 8.44 18.07 -3.69
CA GLN A 156 8.04 17.34 -4.90
C GLN A 156 7.63 15.89 -4.60
N LEU A 157 8.42 15.16 -3.79
CA LEU A 157 8.10 13.79 -3.39
C LEU A 157 6.80 13.75 -2.60
N LYS A 158 6.64 14.65 -1.64
CA LYS A 158 5.43 14.77 -0.82
C LYS A 158 4.20 15.07 -1.67
N ASP A 159 4.28 16.00 -2.61
CA ASP A 159 3.17 16.36 -3.50
C ASP A 159 2.81 15.21 -4.45
N PHE A 160 3.83 14.54 -5.02
CA PHE A 160 3.61 13.40 -5.91
C PHE A 160 2.91 12.24 -5.20
N ILE A 161 3.37 11.88 -3.99
CA ILE A 161 2.78 10.78 -3.22
C ILE A 161 1.41 11.21 -2.65
N GLY A 162 1.31 12.44 -2.14
CA GLY A 162 0.09 13.03 -1.59
C GLY A 162 -1.04 13.12 -2.62
N SER A 163 -0.73 13.43 -3.88
CA SER A 163 -1.71 13.43 -4.98
C SER A 163 -2.36 12.05 -5.23
N ARG A 164 -1.77 10.98 -4.70
CA ARG A 164 -2.28 9.60 -4.75
C ARG A 164 -3.03 9.19 -3.47
N GLY A 165 -3.34 10.15 -2.60
CA GLY A 165 -4.08 9.92 -1.36
C GLY A 165 -3.29 9.13 -0.31
N LEU A 166 -1.95 9.26 -0.33
CA LEU A 166 -1.07 8.69 0.68
C LEU A 166 -0.39 9.83 1.44
N PRO A 167 -0.69 10.03 2.74
CA PRO A 167 0.09 10.95 3.55
C PRO A 167 1.50 10.40 3.68
N VAL A 168 2.50 11.26 3.49
CA VAL A 168 3.91 10.90 3.62
C VAL A 168 4.66 12.03 4.32
N GLU A 169 5.52 11.64 5.25
CA GLU A 169 6.57 12.50 5.78
C GLU A 169 7.86 12.22 5.01
N VAL A 170 8.57 13.28 4.61
CA VAL A 170 9.85 13.16 3.89
C VAL A 170 10.97 13.69 4.78
N ALA A 171 11.90 12.80 5.11
CA ALA A 171 13.06 13.08 5.95
C ALA A 171 14.36 12.71 5.22
N GLN A 172 15.49 13.07 5.82
CA GLN A 172 16.80 12.64 5.36
C GLN A 172 17.01 11.15 5.69
N GLY A 173 17.30 10.32 4.69
CA GLY A 173 17.61 8.90 4.87
C GLY A 173 19.10 8.61 4.96
N SER A 174 19.45 7.36 4.63
CA SER A 174 20.81 6.77 4.65
C SER A 174 21.89 7.62 3.98
N SER A 175 21.55 8.30 2.89
CA SER A 175 22.48 9.11 2.11
C SER A 175 21.87 10.44 1.70
N ALA A 176 22.71 11.39 1.30
CA ALA A 176 22.25 12.69 0.80
C ALA A 176 21.31 12.56 -0.41
N ARG A 177 21.38 11.44 -1.15
CA ARG A 177 20.57 11.13 -2.34
C ARG A 177 19.58 9.99 -2.11
N ARG A 178 19.37 9.60 -0.86
CA ARG A 178 18.35 8.64 -0.43
C ARG A 178 17.46 9.28 0.63
N PRO A 179 16.34 9.91 0.23
CA PRO A 179 15.36 10.41 1.18
C PRO A 179 14.67 9.24 1.88
N LEU A 180 14.27 9.49 3.12
CA LEU A 180 13.42 8.62 3.92
C LEU A 180 11.96 9.04 3.72
N LEU A 181 11.13 8.11 3.26
CA LEU A 181 9.69 8.28 3.11
C LEU A 181 9.00 7.52 4.24
N VAL A 182 8.34 8.26 5.13
CA VAL A 182 7.65 7.68 6.29
C VAL A 182 6.15 7.68 6.08
N TYR A 183 5.53 6.53 6.35
CA TYR A 183 4.11 6.28 6.21
C TYR A 183 3.55 5.74 7.52
N GLU A 184 2.41 6.28 7.94
CA GLU A 184 1.64 5.72 9.05
C GLU A 184 0.67 4.64 8.52
N THR A 185 0.74 3.43 9.07
CA THR A 185 -0.04 2.28 8.63
C THR A 185 -0.14 1.19 9.70
N ASP A 186 -1.36 0.73 9.95
CA ASP A 186 -1.65 -0.37 10.88
C ASP A 186 -1.96 -1.71 10.19
N SER A 187 -1.73 -1.82 8.88
CA SER A 187 -2.05 -3.03 8.12
C SER A 187 -1.18 -3.22 6.88
N GLU A 188 -1.12 -4.44 6.38
CA GLU A 188 -0.26 -4.83 5.25
C GLU A 188 -0.67 -4.15 3.91
N GLY A 189 -1.96 -3.96 3.67
CA GLY A 189 -2.47 -3.34 2.44
C GLY A 189 -1.92 -1.92 2.19
N PRO A 190 -2.00 -0.99 3.17
CA PRO A 190 -1.38 0.32 3.03
C PRO A 190 0.16 0.29 2.97
N VAL A 191 0.85 -0.69 3.58
CA VAL A 191 2.30 -0.88 3.38
C VAL A 191 2.61 -1.17 1.90
N PHE A 192 1.84 -2.02 1.25
CA PHE A 192 2.02 -2.30 -0.19
C PHE A 192 1.76 -1.08 -1.06
N ARG A 193 0.73 -0.30 -0.71
CA ARG A 193 0.48 0.98 -1.40
C ARG A 193 1.63 1.96 -1.20
N ALA A 194 2.18 2.06 0.00
CA ALA A 194 3.33 2.90 0.32
C ALA A 194 4.57 2.50 -0.49
N LEU A 195 4.86 1.19 -0.58
CA LEU A 195 5.94 0.64 -1.40
C LEU A 195 5.79 1.00 -2.88
N LEU A 196 4.61 0.75 -3.46
CA LEU A 196 4.37 1.06 -4.87
C LEU A 196 4.39 2.56 -5.16
N ALA A 197 3.88 3.39 -4.25
CA ALA A 197 3.94 4.85 -4.38
C ALA A 197 5.39 5.36 -4.28
N SER A 198 6.19 4.80 -3.37
CA SER A 198 7.62 5.10 -3.23
C SER A 198 8.41 4.72 -4.48
N ALA A 199 8.12 3.53 -5.05
CA ALA A 199 8.70 3.09 -6.31
C ALA A 199 8.36 4.05 -7.46
N ALA A 200 7.09 4.43 -7.59
CA ALA A 200 6.66 5.39 -8.60
C ALA A 200 7.32 6.75 -8.44
N ALA A 201 7.47 7.23 -7.19
CA ALA A 201 8.10 8.51 -6.89
C ALA A 201 9.60 8.49 -7.26
N LEU A 202 10.31 7.41 -6.95
CA LEU A 202 11.71 7.25 -7.31
C LEU A 202 11.91 7.30 -8.83
N ILE A 203 11.10 6.54 -9.59
CA ILE A 203 11.21 6.50 -11.05
C ILE A 203 10.84 7.85 -11.68
N GLU A 204 9.77 8.48 -11.24
CA GLU A 204 9.35 9.80 -11.76
C GLU A 204 10.38 10.88 -11.48
N THR A 205 10.92 10.94 -10.27
CA THR A 205 11.94 11.94 -9.94
C THR A 205 13.21 11.73 -10.76
N ARG A 206 13.64 10.48 -10.95
CA ARG A 206 14.81 10.16 -11.78
C ARG A 206 14.57 10.39 -13.28
N SER A 207 13.34 10.27 -13.77
CA SER A 207 13.01 10.56 -15.17
C SER A 207 13.10 12.06 -15.47
N ARG A 208 12.68 12.91 -14.52
CA ARG A 208 12.77 14.38 -14.60
C ARG A 208 14.19 14.89 -14.39
N THR A 209 14.88 14.32 -13.39
CA THR A 209 16.23 14.73 -13.01
C THR A 209 17.13 13.50 -12.86
N PRO A 210 17.78 13.07 -13.96
CA PRO A 210 18.68 11.92 -13.92
C PRO A 210 19.78 12.10 -12.88
N GLY A 211 19.92 11.12 -11.97
CA GLY A 211 20.94 11.13 -10.92
C GLY A 211 20.58 11.93 -9.66
N ALA A 212 19.36 12.48 -9.55
CA ALA A 212 18.90 13.16 -8.34
C ALA A 212 18.82 12.23 -7.12
N LEU A 213 18.37 10.99 -7.34
CA LEU A 213 18.17 10.00 -6.30
C LEU A 213 18.98 8.75 -6.60
N GLU A 214 19.67 8.20 -5.61
CA GLU A 214 20.31 6.88 -5.67
C GLU A 214 19.32 5.76 -5.32
N GLY A 215 18.30 6.07 -4.53
CA GLY A 215 17.21 5.20 -4.12
C GLY A 215 16.29 5.96 -3.16
N VAL A 216 15.38 5.25 -2.49
CA VAL A 216 14.59 5.79 -1.39
C VAL A 216 14.56 4.79 -0.25
N ASP A 217 14.62 5.28 0.98
CA ASP A 217 14.37 4.47 2.16
C ASP A 217 12.88 4.62 2.50
N VAL A 218 12.18 3.51 2.74
CA VAL A 218 10.76 3.51 3.07
C VAL A 218 10.61 3.01 4.50
N LEU A 219 9.93 3.78 5.33
CA LEU A 219 9.62 3.43 6.71
C LEU A 219 8.11 3.44 6.89
N CYS A 220 7.58 2.35 7.42
CA CYS A 220 6.19 2.21 7.79
C CYS A 220 6.12 2.09 9.31
N GLU A 221 5.33 2.95 9.94
CA GLU A 221 5.10 2.99 11.37
C GLU A 221 3.62 2.85 11.66
N THR A 222 3.26 2.23 12.77
CA THR A 222 1.89 2.19 13.26
C THR A 222 1.50 3.51 13.94
N SER A 223 0.21 3.73 14.19
CA SER A 223 -0.27 4.97 14.85
C SER A 223 0.28 5.21 16.26
N ASP A 224 0.80 4.17 16.93
CA ASP A 224 1.49 4.26 18.22
C ASP A 224 2.99 4.58 18.09
N GLY A 225 3.49 4.73 16.86
CA GLY A 225 4.90 4.99 16.54
C GLY A 225 5.79 3.76 16.55
N SER A 226 5.22 2.54 16.65
CA SER A 226 6.00 1.30 16.52
C SER A 226 6.40 1.04 15.06
N LEU A 227 7.54 0.38 14.87
CA LEU A 227 8.00 -0.01 13.53
C LEU A 227 7.09 -1.10 12.96
N ALA A 228 6.47 -0.85 11.81
CA ALA A 228 5.68 -1.84 11.09
C ALA A 228 6.52 -2.56 10.02
N ALA A 229 7.25 -1.80 9.21
CA ALA A 229 8.10 -2.33 8.16
C ALA A 229 9.11 -1.29 7.69
N ARG A 230 10.24 -1.75 7.16
CA ARG A 230 11.23 -0.88 6.54
C ARG A 230 11.82 -1.49 5.30
N PHE A 231 12.12 -0.65 4.30
CA PHE A 231 12.69 -1.08 3.03
C PHE A 231 13.75 -0.09 2.56
N GLU A 232 14.72 -0.63 1.85
CA GLU A 232 15.64 0.15 1.06
C GLU A 232 15.36 -0.15 -0.40
N LEU A 233 14.87 0.85 -1.14
CA LEU A 233 14.43 0.68 -2.52
C LEU A 233 15.44 1.31 -3.47
N ASP A 234 16.02 0.48 -4.34
CA ASP A 234 16.84 0.94 -5.45
C ASP A 234 16.01 1.16 -6.74
N PRO A 235 16.56 1.84 -7.76
CA PRO A 235 15.83 2.15 -8.99
C PRO A 235 15.43 0.89 -9.79
N GLN A 236 16.22 -0.18 -9.71
CA GLN A 236 15.96 -1.41 -10.43
C GLN A 236 14.79 -2.17 -9.78
N GLN A 237 14.82 -2.32 -8.45
CA GLN A 237 13.74 -2.88 -7.65
C GLN A 237 12.43 -2.08 -7.84
N ALA A 238 12.51 -0.75 -7.84
CA ALA A 238 11.35 0.10 -8.10
C ALA A 238 10.76 -0.16 -9.50
N ALA A 239 11.60 -0.25 -10.53
CA ALA A 239 11.15 -0.57 -11.88
C ALA A 239 10.53 -1.98 -11.96
N ASP A 240 11.10 -2.96 -11.25
CA ASP A 240 10.60 -4.34 -11.23
C ASP A 240 9.25 -4.47 -10.53
N LEU A 241 9.05 -3.74 -9.42
CA LEU A 241 7.76 -3.65 -8.73
C LEU A 241 6.68 -3.01 -9.61
N LEU A 242 6.99 -1.89 -10.27
CA LEU A 242 6.02 -1.17 -11.12
C LEU A 242 5.69 -1.92 -12.41
N ALA A 243 6.66 -2.65 -12.96
CA ALA A 243 6.45 -3.50 -14.14
C ALA A 243 5.76 -4.83 -13.81
N GLY A 244 5.55 -5.14 -12.53
CA GLY A 244 5.01 -6.43 -12.08
C GLY A 244 5.95 -7.61 -12.31
N ARG A 245 7.26 -7.35 -12.53
CA ARG A 245 8.30 -8.39 -12.61
C ARG A 245 8.66 -8.95 -11.24
N ALA A 246 8.52 -8.12 -10.21
CA ALA A 246 8.51 -8.53 -8.82
C ALA A 246 7.10 -8.37 -8.24
N GLU A 247 6.54 -9.44 -7.69
CA GLU A 247 5.27 -9.38 -6.96
C GLU A 247 5.50 -8.64 -5.63
N VAL A 248 4.62 -7.68 -5.30
CA VAL A 248 4.79 -6.82 -4.12
C VAL A 248 4.80 -7.60 -2.80
N THR A 249 3.95 -8.62 -2.68
CA THR A 249 3.89 -9.48 -1.48
C THR A 249 5.17 -10.28 -1.31
N ARG A 250 5.69 -10.86 -2.39
CA ARG A 250 6.98 -11.56 -2.38
C ARG A 250 8.13 -10.60 -2.04
N PHE A 251 8.16 -9.44 -2.69
CA PHE A 251 9.16 -8.42 -2.44
C PHE A 251 9.18 -7.99 -0.97
N PHE A 252 8.01 -7.78 -0.37
CA PHE A 252 7.86 -7.45 1.04
C PHE A 252 8.55 -8.49 1.93
N VAL A 253 8.23 -9.78 1.77
CA VAL A 253 8.81 -10.84 2.62
C VAL A 253 10.33 -10.95 2.44
N GLU A 254 10.83 -10.77 1.21
CA GLU A 254 12.26 -10.92 0.90
C GLU A 254 13.12 -9.71 1.30
N ASN A 255 12.53 -8.51 1.39
CA ASN A 255 13.29 -7.24 1.53
C ASN A 255 12.88 -6.39 2.74
N VAL A 256 11.91 -6.82 3.54
CA VAL A 256 11.55 -6.12 4.79
C VAL A 256 12.70 -6.19 5.79
N LEU A 257 12.99 -5.04 6.39
CA LEU A 257 13.95 -4.84 7.47
C LEU A 257 13.17 -4.58 8.75
N PHE A 258 13.59 -5.22 9.85
CA PHE A 258 13.06 -5.04 11.21
C PHE A 258 14.13 -4.44 12.11
#